data_AF-A0A7C1C660-F1
#
_entry.id   AF-A0A7C1C660-F1
#
_cell.length_a   1.000
_cell.length_b   1.000
_cell.length_c   1.000
_cell.angle_alpha   90.00
_cell.angle_beta   90.00
_cell.angle_gamma   90.00
#
_symmetry.space_group_name_H-M   'P 1'
#
loop_
_entity.id
_entity.type
_entity.pdbx_description
1 polymer ?
#
loop_
_entity_poly.entity_id
_entity_poly.type
_entity_poly.pdbx_seq_one_letter_code
_entity_poly.pdbx_strand_id
1 'polypeptide(L)' 'MHTTVRQLYRKIDADREYCFNVEATRPLTAAESRSLRLVLADGILAATVSDSPYLAGERVVEVGPRLNFATAW' A
#
# COMPACT_ATOMS: atom_id res chain seq x y z
N MET A 1 -14.03 6.79 -17.19
CA MET A 1 -13.18 7.52 -16.22
C MET A 1 -11.91 6.69 -16.04
N HIS A 2 -10.72 7.26 -16.19
CA HIS A 2 -9.47 6.52 -15.98
C HIS A 2 -9.15 6.48 -14.48
N THR A 3 -9.15 5.30 -13.87
CA THR A 3 -8.59 5.10 -12.54
C THR A 3 -7.13 4.67 -12.66
N THR A 4 -6.32 5.07 -11.68
CA THR A 4 -4.95 4.58 -11.52
C THR A 4 -4.87 3.81 -10.21
N VAL A 5 -4.26 2.63 -10.25
CA VAL A 5 -4.01 1.82 -9.07
C VAL A 5 -2.52 1.88 -8.77
N ARG A 6 -2.18 2.20 -7.53
CA ARG A 6 -0.81 2.18 -7.02
C ARG A 6 -0.73 1.30 -5.80
N GLN A 7 0.33 0.51 -5.71
CA GLN A 7 0.64 -0.29 -4.54
C GLN A 7 1.61 0.45 -3.62
N LEU A 8 1.38 0.34 -2.32
CA LEU A 8 2.26 0.83 -1.27
C LEU A 8 2.45 -0.28 -0.23
N TYR A 9 3.62 -0.31 0.38
CA TYR A 9 4.02 -1.42 1.25
C TYR A 9 4.46 -0.90 2.60
N ARG A 10 4.07 -1.58 3.67
CA ARG A 10 4.57 -1.30 5.02
C ARG A 10 4.98 -2.59 5.69
N LYS A 11 6.26 -2.69 6.04
CA LYS A 11 6.83 -3.85 6.73
C LYS A 11 6.19 -4.03 8.11
N ILE A 12 5.85 -5.27 8.46
CA ILE A 12 5.37 -5.63 9.79
C ILE A 12 6.52 -6.30 10.55
N ASP A 13 7.08 -7.36 9.98
CA ASP A 13 8.14 -8.18 10.57
C ASP A 13 9.00 -8.82 9.45
N ALA A 14 9.65 -9.95 9.73
CA ALA A 14 10.57 -10.61 8.80
C ALA A 14 9.87 -11.35 7.66
N ASP A 15 8.63 -11.78 7.85
CA ASP A 15 7.88 -12.63 6.93
C ASP A 15 6.53 -12.03 6.50
N ARG A 16 6.18 -10.84 7.01
CA ARG A 16 4.91 -10.17 6.73
C ARG A 16 5.07 -8.68 6.44
N GLU A 17 4.24 -8.23 5.50
CA GLU A 17 4.05 -6.82 5.18
C GLU A 17 2.59 -6.55 4.82
N TYR A 18 2.17 -5.30 5.00
CA TYR A 18 0.92 -4.82 4.41
C TYR A 18 1.18 -4.42 2.95
N CYS A 19 0.30 -4.88 2.04
CA CYS A 19 0.18 -4.39 0.67
C CYS A 19 -1.10 -3.57 0.56
N PHE A 20 -0.97 -2.26 0.30
CA PHE A 20 -2.08 -1.34 0.12
C PHE A 20 -2.31 -1.11 -1.37
N ASN A 21 -3.47 -1.53 -1.88
CA ASN A 21 -3.91 -1.22 -3.22
C ASN A 21 -4.73 0.07 -3.21
N VAL A 22 -4.16 1.17 -3.70
CA VAL A 22 -4.78 2.50 -3.68
C VAL A 22 -5.28 2.86 -5.06
N GLU A 23 -6.60 2.93 -5.21
CA GLU A 23 -7.25 3.47 -6.41
C GLU A 23 -7.44 4.99 -6.29
N ALA A 24 -7.06 5.72 -7.33
CA ALA A 24 -7.31 7.14 -7.45
C ALA A 24 -7.87 7.48 -8.84
N THR A 25 -8.72 8.50 -8.92
CA THR A 25 -9.32 8.99 -10.17
C THR A 25 -8.34 9.76 -11.05
N ARG A 26 -7.14 10.05 -10.54
CA ARG A 26 -6.02 10.68 -11.24
C ARG A 26 -4.70 10.34 -10.54
N PRO A 27 -3.54 10.55 -11.19
CA PRO A 27 -2.26 10.52 -10.51
C PRO A 27 -2.23 11.49 -9.31
N LEU A 28 -1.65 11.03 -8.21
CA LEU A 28 -1.45 11.84 -7.01
C LEU A 28 -0.23 12.73 -7.18
N THR A 29 -0.33 13.98 -6.74
CA THR A 29 0.82 14.88 -6.66
C THR A 29 1.83 14.38 -5.64
N ALA A 30 3.03 14.96 -5.62
CA ALA A 30 4.05 14.63 -4.63
C ALA A 30 3.58 14.90 -3.18
N ALA A 31 2.86 16.01 -2.97
CA ALA A 31 2.30 16.37 -1.66
C ALA A 31 1.21 15.38 -1.23
N GLU A 32 0.28 15.03 -2.12
CA GLU A 32 -0.76 14.04 -1.83
C GLU A 32 -0.18 12.65 -1.59
N SER A 33 0.84 12.26 -2.35
CA SER A 33 1.55 11.00 -2.14
C SER A 33 2.25 10.97 -0.78
N ARG A 34 2.85 12.08 -0.34
CA ARG A 34 3.42 12.20 1.01
C ARG A 34 2.35 12.09 2.08
N SER A 35 1.22 12.78 1.94
CA SER A 35 0.11 12.70 2.90
C SER A 35 -0.46 11.29 2.99
N LEU A 36 -0.65 10.61 1.85
CA LEU A 36 -1.09 9.23 1.82
C LEU A 36 -0.13 8.31 2.57
N ARG A 37 1.19 8.46 2.37
CA ARG A 37 2.19 7.68 3.13
C ARG A 37 2.10 7.95 4.63
N LEU A 38 1.84 9.18 5.05
CA LEU A 38 1.66 9.50 6.48
C LEU A 38 0.42 8.83 7.07
N VAL A 39 -0.68 8.75 6.33
CA VAL A 39 -1.91 8.06 6.76
C VAL A 39 -1.68 6.56 6.92
N LEU A 40 -0.92 5.95 6.02
CA LEU A 40 -0.64 4.50 6.03
C LEU A 40 0.55 4.13 6.93
N ALA A 41 1.34 5.10 7.38
CA ALA A 41 2.57 4.85 8.12
C ALA A 41 2.32 4.26 9.50
N ASP A 42 3.29 3.48 9.97
CA ASP A 42 3.40 3.21 11.40
C ASP A 42 3.99 4.45 12.12
N GLY A 43 3.39 4.85 13.23
CA GLY A 43 3.81 6.02 14.00
C GLY A 43 3.86 7.35 13.24
N ILE A 44 3.14 7.50 12.12
CA ILE A 44 3.12 8.74 11.28
C ILE A 44 4.50 9.01 10.63
N LEU A 45 5.35 7.99 10.48
CA LEU A 45 6.64 8.11 9.82
C LEU A 45 6.53 7.67 8.35
N ALA A 46 6.40 8.62 7.43
CA ALA A 46 6.21 8.32 5.99
C ALA A 46 7.29 7.40 5.37
N ALA A 47 8.50 7.38 5.94
CA ALA A 47 9.59 6.50 5.50
C ALA A 47 9.35 5.01 5.79
N THR A 48 8.36 4.68 6.64
CA THR A 48 7.93 3.30 6.90
C THR A 48 7.06 2.72 5.79
N VAL A 49 6.64 3.57 4.84
CA VAL A 49 5.84 3.16 3.67
C VAL A 49 6.69 3.28 2.41
N SER A 50 6.80 2.18 1.68
CA SER A 50 7.59 2.01 0.46
C SER A 50 6.71 1.91 -0.77
N ASP A 51 7.24 2.31 -1.92
CA ASP A 51 6.61 2.06 -3.24
C ASP A 51 6.96 0.66 -3.80
N SER A 52 7.89 -0.04 -3.13
CA SER A 52 8.33 -1.38 -3.49
C SER A 52 8.12 -2.35 -2.32
N PRO A 53 7.78 -3.63 -2.61
CA PRO A 53 7.64 -4.65 -1.56
C PRO A 53 8.97 -4.88 -0.83
N TYR A 54 8.90 -5.22 0.46
CA TYR A 54 10.05 -5.64 1.27
C TYR A 54 10.28 -7.15 1.18
N LEU A 55 9.22 -7.93 0.92
CA LEU A 55 9.28 -9.37 0.71
C LEU A 55 9.42 -9.71 -0.77
N ALA A 56 10.34 -10.60 -1.11
CA ALA A 56 10.57 -11.06 -2.48
C ALA A 56 10.90 -12.56 -2.50
N GLY A 57 10.54 -13.24 -3.58
CA GLY A 57 10.83 -14.66 -3.81
C GLY A 57 9.63 -15.44 -4.33
N GLU A 58 9.86 -16.69 -4.73
CA GLU A 58 8.85 -17.53 -5.39
C GLU A 58 7.69 -17.98 -4.49
N ARG A 59 7.85 -17.84 -3.16
CA ARG A 59 6.88 -18.30 -2.16
C ARG A 59 6.25 -17.15 -1.35
N VAL A 60 6.20 -15.96 -1.94
CA VAL A 60 5.45 -14.83 -1.38
C VAL A 60 4.02 -14.90 -1.91
N VAL A 61 3.04 -14.79 -1.03
CA VAL A 61 1.61 -14.79 -1.38
C VAL A 61 0.94 -13.55 -0.81
N GLU A 62 0.15 -12.86 -1.64
CA GLU A 62 -0.72 -11.78 -1.18
C GLU A 62 -2.03 -12.39 -0.68
N VAL A 63 -2.43 -12.03 0.55
CA VAL A 63 -3.70 -12.47 1.16
C VAL A 63 -4.56 -11.25 1.38
N GLY A 64 -5.70 -11.19 0.68
CA GLY A 64 -6.63 -10.07 0.73
C GLY A 64 -8.09 -10.52 0.68
N PRO A 65 -9.03 -9.57 0.81
CA PRO A 65 -10.45 -9.84 0.62
C PRO A 65 -10.73 -10.36 -0.79
N ARG A 66 -11.89 -11.01 -0.97
CA ARG A 66 -12.36 -11.39 -2.31
C ARG A 66 -12.45 -10.14 -3.19
N LEU A 67 -12.07 -10.28 -4.46
CA LEU A 67 -12.11 -9.18 -5.44
C LEU A 67 -13.49 -8.51 -5.43
N ASN A 68 -13.51 -7.17 -5.46
CA ASN A 68 -14.72 -6.34 -5.43
C ASN A 68 -15.49 -6.32 -4.10
N PHE A 69 -14.83 -6.60 -2.98
CA PHE A 69 -15.42 -6.46 -1.64
C PHE A 69 -14.67 -5.40 -0.82
N ALA A 70 -15.40 -4.40 -0.32
CA ALA A 70 -14.85 -3.44 0.64
C ALA A 70 -14.77 -4.09 2.02
N THR A 71 -13.61 -4.00 2.67
CA THR A 71 -13.44 -4.43 4.06
C THR A 71 -13.84 -3.32 5.02
N ALA A 72 -14.14 -3.67 6.27
CA ALA A 72 -14.41 -2.69 7.35
C ALA A 72 -13.13 -2.03 7.91
N TRP A 73 -11.99 -2.27 7.26
CA TRP A 73 -10.67 -1.76 7.64
C TRP A 73 -10.51 -0.29 7.27
#